data_AF-A0A7V9VE12-F1
#
_entry.id   AF-A0A7V9VE12-F1
#
_cell.length_a   1.000
_cell.length_b   1.000
_cell.length_c   1.000
_cell.angle_alpha   90.00
_cell.angle_beta   90.00
_cell.angle_gamma   90.00
#
_symmetry.space_group_name_H-M   'P 1'
#
loop_
_entity.id
_entity.type
_entity.pdbx_description
1 polymer ?
#
loop_
_entity_poly.entity_id
_entity_poly.type
_entity_poly.pdbx_seq_one_letter_code
_entity_poly.pdbx_strand_id
1 'polypeptide(L)' 'MAAWFRFPEMRLEPLRQRYTRVGPTTYRYQSDNGFEATLATDDRGLVETYEDGWERVGSA' A
#
# COMPACT_ATOMS: atom_id res chain seq x y z
N MET A 1 -11.57 2.64 -4.27
CA MET A 1 -12.12 1.63 -3.34
C MET A 1 -11.39 0.33 -3.62
N ALA A 2 -11.11 -0.48 -2.59
CA ALA A 2 -10.50 -1.78 -2.71
C ALA A 2 -11.38 -2.86 -2.08
N ALA A 3 -11.26 -4.08 -2.60
CA ALA A 3 -11.78 -5.28 -1.96
C ALA A 3 -10.70 -5.79 -0.99
N TRP A 4 -10.83 -5.46 0.29
CA TRP A 4 -9.84 -5.76 1.32
C TRP A 4 -10.09 -7.14 1.89
N PHE A 5 -9.18 -8.08 1.61
CA PHE A 5 -9.22 -9.42 2.17
C PHE A 5 -8.39 -9.47 3.46
N ARG A 6 -9.06 -9.72 4.58
CA ARG A 6 -8.46 -9.68 5.92
C ARG A 6 -8.09 -11.06 6.43
N PHE A 7 -6.93 -11.12 7.05
CA PHE A 7 -6.42 -12.28 7.79
C PHE A 7 -6.41 -11.99 9.30
N PRO A 8 -6.55 -13.02 10.15
CA PRO A 8 -6.73 -14.44 9.82
C PRO A 8 -8.18 -14.85 9.45
N GLU A 9 -9.15 -13.95 9.54
CA GLU A 9 -10.59 -14.29 9.44
C GLU A 9 -11.06 -14.66 8.03
N MET A 10 -10.22 -14.48 7.00
CA MET A 10 -10.53 -14.77 5.59
C MET A 10 -11.79 -14.04 5.10
N ARG A 11 -11.95 -12.77 5.49
CA ARG A 11 -13.14 -11.98 5.17
C ARG A 11 -12.84 -10.91 4.12
N LEU A 12 -13.75 -10.77 3.14
CA LEU A 12 -13.70 -9.71 2.15
C LEU A 12 -14.57 -8.53 2.58
N GLU A 13 -13.96 -7.35 2.68
CA GLU A 13 -14.62 -6.11 3.10
C GLU A 13 -14.35 -4.97 2.10
N PRO A 14 -15.30 -4.05 1.87
CA PRO A 14 -14.99 -2.83 1.13
C PRO A 14 -14.11 -1.92 1.99
N LEU A 15 -13.02 -1.41 1.41
CA LEU A 15 -12.18 -0.38 2.03
C LEU A 15 -12.03 0.79 1.07
N ARG A 16 -12.46 1.99 1.49
CA ARG A 16 -12.13 3.20 0.74
C ARG A 16 -10.69 3.59 1.05
N GLN A 17 -9.97 3.88 -0.02
CA GLN A 17 -8.55 4.19 -0.03
C GLN A 17 -8.29 5.32 -1.01
N ARG A 18 -7.26 6.12 -0.72
CA ARG A 18 -6.73 7.16 -1.57
C ARG A 18 -5.24 6.93 -1.77
N TYR A 19 -4.80 7.05 -3.01
CA TYR A 19 -3.39 7.08 -3.38
C TYR A 19 -3.09 8.42 -4.01
N THR A 20 -2.12 9.13 -3.45
CA THR A 20 -1.63 10.39 -4.00
C THR A 20 -0.19 10.17 -4.44
N ARG A 21 0.11 10.36 -5.74
CA ARG A 21 1.49 10.35 -6.22
C ARG A 21 2.19 11.61 -5.73
N VAL A 22 3.25 11.46 -4.95
CA VAL A 22 4.01 12.57 -4.34
C VAL A 22 5.44 12.67 -4.87
N GLY A 23 5.87 11.68 -5.67
CA GLY A 23 7.14 11.68 -6.39
C GLY A 23 7.08 10.74 -7.60
N PRO A 24 8.19 10.62 -8.37
CA PRO A 24 8.23 9.75 -9.55
C PRO A 24 7.81 8.31 -9.25
N THR A 25 8.29 7.73 -8.15
CA THR A 25 7.97 6.36 -7.72
C THR A 25 7.49 6.32 -6.26
N THR A 26 6.97 7.45 -5.75
CA THR A 26 6.55 7.59 -4.36
C THR A 26 5.08 7.96 -4.25
N TYR A 27 4.35 7.25 -3.39
CA TYR A 27 2.91 7.40 -3.20
C TYR A 27 2.56 7.53 -1.72
N ARG A 28 1.67 8.47 -1.38
CA ARG A 28 1.01 8.48 -0.08
C ARG A 28 -0.27 7.64 -0.18
N TYR A 29 -0.30 6.55 0.58
CA TYR A 29 -1.48 5.72 0.79
C TYR A 29 -2.23 6.21 2.02
N GLN A 30 -3.57 6.28 1.91
CA GLN A 30 -4.47 6.61 3.01
C GLN A 30 -5.72 5.72 2.91
N SER A 31 -6.23 5.29 4.06
CA SER A 31 -7.46 4.51 4.14
C SER A 31 -8.45 5.11 5.12
N ASP A 32 -9.74 4.87 4.88
CA ASP A 32 -10.83 5.44 5.68
C ASP A 32 -10.88 4.89 7.12
N ASN A 33 -10.07 3.89 7.46
CA ASN A 33 -9.90 3.41 8.84
C ASN A 33 -8.84 4.21 9.64
N GLY A 34 -8.26 5.26 9.03
CA GLY A 34 -7.29 6.16 9.67
C GLY A 34 -5.83 5.76 9.46
N PHE A 35 -5.54 4.62 8.83
CA PHE A 35 -4.16 4.23 8.53
C PHE A 35 -3.65 4.94 7.25
N GLU A 36 -2.40 5.38 7.31
CA GLU A 36 -1.68 6.03 6.22
C GLU A 36 -0.20 5.61 6.20
N ALA A 37 0.38 5.50 5.01
CA ALA A 37 1.76 5.10 4.81
C ALA A 37 2.33 5.65 3.51
N THR A 38 3.64 5.87 3.47
CA THR A 38 4.38 6.22 2.27
C THR A 38 4.92 4.96 1.61
N LEU A 39 4.68 4.83 0.31
CA LEU A 39 5.13 3.70 -0.50
C LEU A 39 6.20 4.18 -1.48
N ALA A 40 7.37 3.57 -1.44
CA ALA A 40 8.39 3.67 -2.49
C ALA A 40 8.28 2.44 -3.39
N THR A 41 8.35 2.67 -4.70
CA THR A 41 8.20 1.64 -5.73
C THR A 41 9.39 1.65 -6.69
N ASP A 42 9.59 0.55 -7.40
CA ASP A 42 10.45 0.52 -8.57
C ASP A 42 9.75 1.14 -9.80
N ASP A 43 10.44 1.19 -10.93
CA ASP A 43 9.92 1.74 -12.19
C ASP A 43 8.74 0.96 -12.78
N ARG A 44 8.47 -0.26 -12.28
CA ARG A 44 7.32 -1.09 -12.66
C ARG A 44 6.16 -0.93 -11.68
N GLY A 45 6.32 -0.15 -10.62
CA GLY A 45 5.31 0.08 -9.59
C GLY A 45 5.24 -1.00 -8.52
N LEU A 46 6.23 -1.91 -8.43
CA LEU A 46 6.32 -2.87 -7.31
C LEU A 46 6.91 -2.17 -6.09
N VAL A 47 6.32 -2.42 -4.92
CA VAL A 47 6.75 -1.79 -3.67
C VAL A 47 8.14 -2.30 -3.25
N GLU A 48 9.05 -1.36 -3.02
CA GLU A 48 10.37 -1.59 -2.43
C GLU A 48 10.32 -1.35 -0.92
N THR A 49 9.64 -0.28 -0.50
CA THR A 49 9.47 0.08 0.90
C THR A 49 8.03 0.52 1.15
N TYR A 50 7.43 -0.05 2.18
CA TYR A 50 6.14 0.32 2.74
C TYR A 50 6.41 0.81 4.16
N GLU A 51 6.31 2.12 4.39
CA GLU A 51 6.52 2.77 5.71
C GLU A 51 5.75 2.04 6.82
N ASP A 52 6.45 1.69 7.91
CA ASP A 52 5.93 0.94 9.07
C ASP A 52 5.36 -0.46 8.77
N GLY A 53 5.58 -0.99 7.57
CA GLY A 53 5.07 -2.29 7.13
C GLY A 53 6.15 -3.23 6.65
N TRP A 54 6.40 -3.19 5.34
CA TRP A 54 7.17 -4.19 4.62
C TRP A 54 8.34 -3.56 3.88
N GLU A 55 9.42 -4.33 3.74
CA GLU A 55 10.56 -4.00 2.91
C GLU A 55 10.87 -5.16 1.97
N ARG A 56 11.26 -4.85 0.73
CA ARG A 56 11.62 -5.85 -0.27
C ARG A 56 13.03 -6.36 -0.02
N VAL A 57 13.17 -7.68 0.15
CA VAL A 57 14.45 -8.34 0.48
C VAL A 57 15.22 -8.91 -0.73
N GLY A 58 14.79 -8.62 -1.96
CA GLY A 58 15.45 -9.08 -3.19
C GLY A 58 15.01 -8.30 -4.43
N SER A 59 15.78 -8.40 -5.52
CA SER A 59 15.44 -7.81 -6.82
C SER A 59 14.74 -8.83 -7.73
N ALA A 60 13.82 -8.35 -8.56
CA ALA A 60 13.10 -9.14 -9.56
C ALA A 60 13.93 -9.39 -10.83
#